data_AF-A0A8C7EGT6-F1
#
_entry.id   AF-A0A8C7EGT6-F1
#
_cell.length_a   1.000
_cell.length_b   1.000
_cell.length_c   1.000
_cell.angle_alpha   90.00
_cell.angle_beta   90.00
_cell.angle_gamma   90.00
#
_symmetry.space_group_name_H-M   'P 1'
#
loop_
_entity.id
_entity.type
_entity.pdbx_description
1 polymer ?
#
loop_
_entity_poly.entity_id
_entity_poly.type
_entity_poly.pdbx_seq_one_letter_code
_entity_poly.pdbx_strand_id
1 'polypeptide(L)' 'MTSVKEQEAIKKLMAFLQEWDRARKAARSHILDNFIESNSGKTGPELELEFSQGASLFLARLTAWLRMTYPFP' A
#
# COMPACT_ATOMS: atom_id res chain seq x y z
N MET A 1 -9.04 9.39 -22.38
CA MET A 1 -8.14 8.25 -22.64
C MET A 1 -7.05 8.31 -21.58
N THR A 2 -6.97 7.32 -20.69
CA THR A 2 -5.86 7.23 -19.72
C THR A 2 -4.56 6.98 -20.47
N SER A 3 -3.48 7.64 -20.07
CA SER A 3 -2.16 7.47 -20.69
C SER A 3 -1.62 6.06 -20.45
N VAL A 4 -0.79 5.54 -21.35
CA VAL A 4 -0.12 4.23 -21.20
C VAL A 4 0.64 4.15 -19.87
N LYS A 5 1.28 5.26 -19.46
CA LYS A 5 2.00 5.37 -18.18
C LYS A 5 1.08 5.21 -16.97
N GLU A 6 -0.11 5.78 -17.02
CA GLU A 6 -1.10 5.67 -15.93
C GLU A 6 -1.60 4.22 -15.82
N GLN A 7 -1.86 3.56 -16.95
CA GLN A 7 -2.29 2.17 -16.96
C GLN A 7 -1.22 1.23 -16.37
N GLU A 8 0.05 1.46 -16.66
CA GLU A 8 1.16 0.72 -16.05
C GLU A 8 1.25 0.96 -14.55
N ALA A 9 1.08 2.21 -14.11
CA ALA A 9 1.13 2.56 -12.70
C ALA A 9 -0.04 1.92 -11.92
N ILE A 10 -1.25 1.94 -12.49
CA ILE A 10 -2.42 1.25 -11.94
C ILE A 10 -2.17 -0.26 -11.86
N LYS A 11 -1.58 -0.88 -12.90
CA LYS A 11 -1.25 -2.33 -12.88
C LYS A 11 -0.26 -2.66 -11.75
N LYS A 12 0.78 -1.85 -11.57
CA LYS A 12 1.76 -2.01 -10.48
C LYS A 12 1.11 -1.88 -9.10
N LEU A 13 0.26 -0.86 -8.92
CA LEU A 13 -0.51 -0.67 -7.70
C LEU A 13 -1.39 -1.89 -7.41
N MET A 14 -2.14 -2.38 -8.40
CA MET A 14 -3.00 -3.55 -8.22
C MET A 14 -2.22 -4.81 -7.88
N ALA A 15 -1.07 -5.04 -8.51
CA ALA A 15 -0.19 -6.16 -8.19
C ALA A 15 0.33 -6.06 -6.74
N PHE A 16 0.77 -4.87 -6.31
CA PHE A 16 1.20 -4.61 -4.94
C PHE A 16 0.09 -4.87 -3.92
N LEU A 17 -1.13 -4.39 -4.16
CA LEU A 17 -2.27 -4.64 -3.27
C LEU A 17 -2.63 -6.13 -3.20
N GLN A 18 -2.56 -6.85 -4.33
CA GLN A 18 -2.80 -8.30 -4.36
C GLN A 18 -1.72 -9.07 -3.60
N GLU A 19 -0.46 -8.64 -3.68
CA GLU A 19 0.64 -9.21 -2.91
C GLU A 19 0.40 -9.04 -1.41
N TRP A 20 0.05 -7.83 -0.97
CA TRP A 20 -0.33 -7.56 0.42
C TRP A 20 -1.49 -8.46 0.90
N ASP A 21 -2.55 -8.56 0.10
CA ASP A 21 -3.76 -9.31 0.45
C ASP A 21 -3.44 -10.82 0.60
N ARG A 22 -2.53 -11.36 -0.20
CA ARG A 22 -2.10 -12.78 -0.15
C ARG A 22 -0.97 -13.07 0.85
N ALA A 23 -0.25 -12.04 1.29
CA ALA A 23 0.91 -12.19 2.17
C ALA A 23 0.53 -12.68 3.57
N ARG A 24 1.40 -13.51 4.16
CA ARG A 24 1.34 -13.87 5.59
C ARG A 24 1.98 -12.77 6.44
N LYS A 25 1.79 -12.84 7.77
CA LYS A 25 2.27 -11.82 8.73
C LYS A 25 3.72 -11.37 8.51
N ALA A 26 4.66 -12.31 8.34
CA ALA A 26 6.07 -11.96 8.12
C ALA A 26 6.29 -11.19 6.80
N ALA A 27 5.70 -11.65 5.69
CA ALA A 27 5.78 -10.96 4.41
C ALA A 27 5.08 -9.59 4.44
N ARG A 28 3.93 -9.47 5.11
CA ARG A 28 3.28 -8.17 5.35
C ARG A 28 4.17 -7.21 6.13
N SER A 29 4.92 -7.71 7.11
CA SER A 29 5.87 -6.88 7.87
C SER A 29 6.97 -6.34 6.95
N HIS A 30 7.57 -7.20 6.10
CA HIS A 30 8.57 -6.74 5.12
C HIS A 30 8.01 -5.74 4.09
N ILE A 31 6.80 -5.97 3.58
CA ILE A 31 6.14 -5.03 2.67
C ILE A 31 5.94 -3.67 3.37
N LEU A 32 5.55 -3.70 4.65
CA LEU A 32 5.35 -2.49 5.44
C LEU A 32 6.66 -1.75 5.72
N ASP A 33 7.73 -2.47 6.08
CA ASP A 33 9.06 -1.88 6.31
C ASP A 33 9.56 -1.17 5.05
N ASN A 34 9.51 -1.85 3.90
CA ASN A 34 9.88 -1.26 2.61
C ASN A 34 9.02 -0.02 2.27
N PHE A 35 7.72 -0.08 2.57
CA PHE A 35 6.80 1.03 2.35
C PHE A 35 7.17 2.24 3.22
N ILE A 36 7.51 2.03 4.49
CA ILE A 36 7.92 3.09 5.42
C ILE A 36 9.25 3.69 4.98
N GLU A 37 10.26 2.87 4.68
CA GLU A 37 11.58 3.32 4.24
C GLU A 37 11.47 4.16 2.95
N SER A 38 10.71 3.67 1.97
CA SER A 38 10.53 4.35 0.68
C SER A 38 9.79 5.69 0.82
N ASN A 39 8.96 5.86 1.85
CA ASN A 39 8.07 7.01 2.01
C ASN A 39 8.35 7.87 3.24
N SER A 40 9.50 7.67 3.89
CA SER A 40 9.90 8.47 5.04
C SER A 40 9.98 9.96 4.68
N GLY A 41 9.39 10.80 5.54
CA GLY A 41 9.36 12.25 5.36
C GLY A 41 8.35 12.79 4.34
N LYS A 42 7.56 11.93 3.67
CA LYS A 42 6.52 12.36 2.73
C LYS A 42 5.22 12.70 3.45
N THR A 43 4.54 13.71 2.94
CA THR A 43 3.18 14.08 3.34
C THR A 43 2.13 13.20 2.65
N GLY A 44 0.90 13.21 3.16
CA GLY A 44 -0.21 12.44 2.57
C GLY A 44 -0.43 12.70 1.06
N PRO A 45 -0.48 13.96 0.59
CA PRO A 45 -0.63 14.24 -0.84
C PRO A 45 0.55 13.75 -1.70
N GLU A 46 1.78 13.86 -1.19
CA GLU A 46 2.98 13.35 -1.90
C GLU A 46 2.94 11.83 -2.00
N LEU A 47 2.52 11.17 -0.93
CA LEU A 47 2.34 9.73 -0.89
C LEU A 47 1.29 9.28 -1.92
N GLU A 48 0.14 9.96 -1.98
CA GLU A 48 -0.88 9.66 -2.99
C GLU A 48 -0.35 9.84 -4.41
N LEU A 49 0.37 10.94 -4.67
CA LEU A 49 0.92 11.19 -6.00
C LEU A 49 1.87 10.07 -6.45
N GLU A 50 2.77 9.64 -5.56
CA GLU A 50 3.74 8.60 -5.84
C GLU A 50 3.11 7.21 -5.98
N PHE A 51 2.06 6.95 -5.21
CA PHE A 51 1.33 5.69 -5.22
C PHE A 51 0.15 5.68 -6.20
N SER A 52 0.14 6.57 -7.19
CA SER A 52 -0.90 6.65 -8.24
C SER A 52 -2.32 6.79 -7.69
N GLN A 53 -2.48 7.64 -6.67
CA GLN A 53 -3.70 7.87 -5.90
C GLN A 53 -4.21 6.63 -5.16
N GLY A 54 -3.31 5.68 -4.90
CA GLY A 54 -3.60 4.40 -4.26
C GLY A 54 -3.09 4.27 -2.83
N ALA A 55 -2.48 5.31 -2.24
CA ALA A 55 -1.84 5.19 -0.94
C ALA A 55 -2.87 4.99 0.17
N SER A 56 -3.92 5.80 0.20
CA SER A 56 -5.04 5.66 1.16
C SER A 56 -5.69 4.28 1.07
N LEU A 57 -5.76 3.72 -0.14
CA LEU A 57 -6.32 2.40 -0.38
C LEU A 57 -5.46 1.28 0.23
N PHE A 58 -4.13 1.43 0.21
CA PHE A 58 -3.21 0.55 0.93
C PHE A 58 -3.31 0.74 2.45
N LEU A 59 -3.29 1.98 2.94
CA LEU A 59 -3.40 2.31 4.37
C LEU A 59 -4.72 1.82 4.99
N ALA A 60 -5.82 1.84 4.23
CA ALA A 60 -7.10 1.26 4.65
C ALA A 60 -7.00 -0.27 4.85
N ARG A 61 -6.33 -0.99 3.95
CA ARG A 61 -6.06 -2.44 4.10
C ARG A 61 -5.14 -2.73 5.28
N LEU A 62 -4.10 -1.93 5.47
CA LEU A 62 -3.20 -2.01 6.63
C LEU A 62 -3.99 -1.87 7.93
N THR A 63 -4.85 -0.85 8.02
CA THR A 63 -5.69 -0.59 9.20
C THR A 63 -6.63 -1.76 9.48
N ALA A 64 -7.30 -2.29 8.45
CA ALA A 64 -8.17 -3.46 8.59
C ALA A 64 -7.40 -4.69 9.09
N TRP A 65 -6.21 -4.94 8.53
CA TRP A 65 -5.36 -6.04 8.95
C TRP A 65 -4.90 -5.92 10.40
N LEU A 66 -4.50 -4.72 10.84
CA LEU A 66 -4.11 -4.47 12.24
C LEU A 66 -5.25 -4.76 13.20
N ARG A 67 -6.47 -4.31 12.91
CA ARG A 67 -7.66 -4.59 13.74
C ARG A 67 -7.99 -6.08 13.84
N MET A 68 -7.81 -6.83 12.74
CA MET A 68 -8.05 -8.27 12.74
C MET A 68 -6.93 -9.07 13.45
N THR A 69 -5.69 -8.57 13.41
CA THR A 69 -4.52 -9.28 13.96
C THR A 69 -4.30 -8.98 15.43
N TYR A 70 -4.63 -7.76 15.86
CA TYR A 70 -4.45 -7.27 17.22
C TYR A 70 -5.82 -6.79 17.74
N PRO A 71 -6.76 -7.72 18.00
CA PRO A 71 -8.02 -7.35 18.63
C PRO A 71 -7.72 -6.73 19.99
N PHE A 72 -8.30 -5.56 20.25
CA PHE A 72 -8.24 -4.97 21.60
C PHE A 72 -8.91 -5.93 22.59
N PRO A 73 -8.32 -6.12 23.79
CA PRO A 73 -8.91 -6.95 24.84
C PRO A 73 -10.21 -6.36 25.40
#